data_AF-A0A835RNY4-F1
#
_entry.id   AF-A0A835RNY4-F1
#
_cell.length_a   1.000
_cell.length_b   1.000
_cell.length_c   1.000
_cell.angle_alpha   90.00
_cell.angle_beta   90.00
_cell.angle_gamma   90.00
#
_symmetry.space_group_name_H-M   'P 1'
#
loop_
_entity.id
_entity.type
_entity.pdbx_description
1 polymer ?
#
loop_
_entity_poly.entity_id
_entity_poly.type
_entity_poly.pdbx_seq_one_letter_code
_entity_poly.pdbx_strand_id
1 'polypeptide(L)'
;MTEVLLINHGECGVSLRPDLVGGRWPEAALTGNGGRQARALAVFLKSLGVSFSAAYSSPLARARATAVFVCRELGFSEEKIQSSDALLEMSQGQWEGCLRSAIYTPELVSLIDSTLPDFSPPLGESLRQVEFRMIEFLSKTILRLPEKLLSGDHSVHFEDKGLSRHNSTNSVQDRDGPQWDLVYRLSRSGMQRKKSGKSRLQFMSTGDHEIEEEFSSAEASQGSLIHEEKSQ
;
A
#
# COMPACT_ATOMS: atom_id res chain seq x y z
N MET A 1 -14.38 -16.70 -4.11
CA MET A 1 -13.08 -16.14 -3.64
C MET A 1 -13.10 -14.66 -3.96
N THR A 2 -12.70 -13.80 -3.02
CA THR A 2 -12.63 -12.34 -3.24
C THR A 2 -11.16 -11.96 -3.38
N GLU A 3 -10.83 -11.27 -4.47
CA GLU A 3 -9.50 -10.71 -4.69
C GLU A 3 -9.56 -9.20 -4.46
N VAL A 4 -8.54 -8.65 -3.79
CA VAL A 4 -8.44 -7.23 -3.48
C VAL A 4 -7.10 -6.72 -4.01
N LEU A 5 -7.15 -5.76 -4.93
CA LEU A 5 -5.97 -5.08 -5.43
C LEU A 5 -5.80 -3.75 -4.69
N LEU A 6 -4.65 -3.57 -4.03
CA LEU A 6 -4.26 -2.33 -3.38
C LEU A 6 -3.32 -1.56 -4.30
N ILE A 7 -3.74 -0.37 -4.73
CA ILE A 7 -3.00 0.47 -5.66
C ILE A 7 -2.61 1.77 -4.97
N ASN A 8 -1.30 1.99 -4.82
CA ASN A 8 -0.79 3.29 -4.39
C ASN A 8 -0.91 4.31 -5.54
N HIS A 9 -1.11 5.58 -5.17
CA HIS A 9 -1.12 6.65 -6.16
C HIS A 9 0.25 6.76 -6.87
N GLY A 10 0.26 7.27 -8.09
CA GLY A 10 1.49 7.64 -8.78
C GLY A 10 2.22 8.82 -8.11
N GLU A 11 3.41 9.16 -8.58
CA GLU A 11 4.16 10.33 -8.12
C GLU A 11 3.28 11.60 -8.10
N CYS A 12 3.34 12.34 -7.00
CA CYS A 12 2.55 13.56 -6.78
C CYS A 12 3.43 14.70 -6.29
N GLY A 13 2.88 15.90 -6.15
CA GLY A 13 3.60 17.07 -5.65
C GLY A 13 4.35 16.83 -4.33
N VAL A 14 3.76 16.07 -3.39
CA VAL A 14 4.43 15.69 -2.12
C VAL A 14 5.68 14.84 -2.37
N SER A 15 5.60 13.91 -3.33
CA SER A 15 6.71 13.03 -3.69
C SER A 15 7.95 13.79 -4.16
N LEU A 16 7.76 15.00 -4.68
CA LEU A 16 8.86 15.89 -5.11
C LEU A 16 9.49 16.69 -3.96
N ARG A 17 8.92 16.60 -2.75
CA ARG A 17 9.40 17.26 -1.53
C ARG A 17 9.71 16.23 -0.45
N PRO A 18 10.69 15.34 -0.68
CA PRO A 18 11.06 14.29 0.29
C PRO A 18 11.70 14.87 1.55
N ASP A 19 12.03 16.15 1.57
CA ASP A 19 12.46 16.92 2.75
C ASP A 19 11.32 17.23 3.71
N LEU A 20 10.06 17.17 3.25
CA LEU A 20 8.88 17.45 4.04
C LEU A 20 8.19 16.17 4.52
N VAL A 21 7.51 16.26 5.65
CA VAL A 21 6.64 15.19 6.14
C VAL A 21 5.39 15.15 5.25
N GLY A 22 5.15 14.01 4.62
CA GLY A 22 3.94 13.76 3.84
C GLY A 22 2.70 13.54 4.73
N GLY A 23 1.63 13.01 4.14
CA GLY A 23 0.36 12.80 4.84
C GLY A 23 -0.80 13.25 3.98
N ARG A 24 -1.86 13.76 4.61
CA ARG A 24 -3.14 14.06 3.96
C ARG A 24 -3.18 15.37 3.17
N TRP A 25 -2.04 15.84 2.65
CA TRP A 25 -1.94 17.08 1.87
C TRP A 25 -2.92 17.09 0.68
N PRO A 26 -4.00 17.90 0.74
CA PRO A 26 -5.03 17.88 -0.30
C PRO A 26 -4.54 18.45 -1.64
N GLU A 27 -3.67 19.46 -1.62
CA GLU A 27 -3.24 20.23 -2.78
C GLU A 27 -2.21 19.49 -3.66
N ALA A 28 -1.78 18.29 -3.24
CA ALA A 28 -0.78 17.52 -3.96
C ALA A 28 -1.39 16.67 -5.06
N ALA A 29 -1.57 17.29 -6.23
CA ALA A 29 -1.95 16.61 -7.46
C ALA A 29 -0.88 15.62 -7.97
N LEU A 30 -1.29 14.67 -8.81
CA LEU A 30 -0.34 13.82 -9.56
C LEU A 30 0.54 14.68 -10.47
N THR A 31 1.81 14.30 -10.58
CA THR A 31 2.70 14.88 -11.59
C THR A 31 2.40 14.27 -12.96
N GLY A 32 2.95 14.84 -14.02
CA GLY A 32 2.93 14.21 -15.34
C GLY A 32 3.57 12.82 -15.35
N ASN A 33 4.57 12.60 -14.48
CA ASN A 33 5.18 11.28 -14.28
C ASN A 33 4.23 10.33 -13.55
N GLY A 34 3.55 10.79 -12.49
CA GLY A 34 2.54 10.01 -11.79
C GLY A 34 1.39 9.57 -12.69
N GLY A 35 0.96 10.42 -13.62
CA GLY A 35 -0.02 10.06 -14.65
C GLY A 35 0.49 8.95 -15.59
N ARG A 36 1.77 9.01 -16.01
CA ARG A 36 2.39 7.93 -16.81
C ARG A 36 2.49 6.62 -16.03
N GLN A 37 2.86 6.67 -14.75
CA GLN A 37 2.91 5.50 -13.88
C GLN A 37 1.53 4.85 -13.73
N ALA A 38 0.49 5.65 -13.49
CA ALA A 38 -0.89 5.16 -13.37
C ALA A 38 -1.36 4.46 -14.67
N ARG A 39 -1.07 5.05 -15.83
CA ARG A 39 -1.39 4.44 -17.14
C ARG A 39 -0.60 3.15 -17.39
N ALA A 40 0.69 3.14 -17.07
CA ALA A 40 1.52 1.94 -17.23
C ALA A 40 1.01 0.77 -16.38
N LEU A 41 0.64 1.05 -15.12
CA LEU A 41 -0.02 0.08 -14.26
C LEU A 41 -1.32 -0.43 -14.88
N ALA A 42 -2.15 0.49 -15.41
CA ALA A 42 -3.42 0.13 -16.01
C ALA A 42 -3.26 -0.82 -17.22
N VAL A 43 -2.31 -0.52 -18.11
CA VAL A 43 -1.98 -1.38 -19.27
C VAL A 43 -1.47 -2.73 -18.80
N PHE A 44 -0.63 -2.77 -17.77
CA PHE A 44 -0.15 -4.01 -17.18
C PHE A 44 -1.30 -4.87 -16.64
N LEU A 45 -2.19 -4.29 -15.83
CA LEU A 45 -3.37 -5.00 -15.29
C LEU A 45 -4.28 -5.51 -16.41
N LYS A 46 -4.47 -4.72 -17.47
CA LYS A 46 -5.24 -5.13 -18.65
C LYS A 46 -4.61 -6.31 -19.37
N SER A 47 -3.28 -6.32 -19.51
CA SER A 47 -2.54 -7.42 -20.13
C SER A 47 -2.65 -8.73 -19.35
N LEU A 48 -2.88 -8.64 -18.04
CA LEU A 48 -3.16 -9.78 -17.17
C LEU A 48 -4.63 -10.22 -17.18
N GLY A 49 -5.50 -9.55 -17.96
CA GLY A 49 -6.93 -9.85 -18.01
C GLY A 49 -7.70 -9.43 -16.75
N VAL A 50 -7.17 -8.52 -15.94
CA VAL A 50 -7.84 -8.04 -14.72
C VAL A 50 -9.10 -7.25 -15.08
N SER A 51 -10.18 -7.50 -14.34
CA SER A 51 -11.43 -6.76 -14.44
C SER A 51 -11.95 -6.40 -13.04
N PHE A 52 -12.58 -5.24 -12.90
CA PHE A 52 -13.06 -4.75 -11.60
C PHE A 52 -14.57 -4.90 -11.49
N SER A 53 -15.02 -5.47 -10.37
CA SER A 53 -16.43 -5.48 -9.97
C SER A 53 -16.78 -4.25 -9.12
N ALA A 54 -15.81 -3.69 -8.40
CA ALA A 54 -15.91 -2.47 -7.63
C ALA A 54 -14.56 -1.75 -7.59
N ALA A 55 -14.58 -0.44 -7.43
CA ALA A 55 -13.39 0.39 -7.25
C ALA A 55 -13.62 1.40 -6.14
N TYR A 56 -12.64 1.53 -5.25
CA TYR A 56 -12.66 2.46 -4.13
C TYR A 56 -11.40 3.32 -4.15
N SER A 57 -11.51 4.57 -3.76
CA SER A 57 -10.38 5.50 -3.69
C SER A 57 -10.51 6.39 -2.46
N SER A 58 -9.37 6.87 -1.95
CA SER A 58 -9.40 7.97 -0.98
C SER A 58 -9.87 9.26 -1.68
N PRO A 59 -10.43 10.23 -0.94
CA PRO A 59 -10.85 11.50 -1.53
C PRO A 59 -9.68 12.38 -2.00
N LEU A 60 -8.42 12.01 -1.72
CA LEU A 60 -7.26 12.81 -2.10
C LEU A 60 -7.11 12.82 -3.63
N ALA A 61 -6.89 14.00 -4.20
CA ALA A 61 -6.86 14.21 -5.65
C ALA A 61 -5.89 13.25 -6.37
N ARG A 62 -4.71 12.97 -5.78
CA ARG A 62 -3.72 12.04 -6.34
C ARG A 62 -4.21 10.58 -6.42
N ALA A 63 -4.91 10.11 -5.39
CA ALA A 63 -5.44 8.76 -5.34
C ALA A 63 -6.62 8.62 -6.32
N ARG A 64 -7.52 9.60 -6.32
CA ARG A 64 -8.65 9.64 -7.24
C ARG A 64 -8.19 9.68 -8.70
N ALA A 65 -7.25 10.55 -9.05
CA ALA A 65 -6.72 10.63 -10.40
C ALA A 65 -6.04 9.32 -10.84
N THR A 66 -5.30 8.65 -9.95
CA THR A 66 -4.72 7.33 -10.24
C THR A 66 -5.81 6.30 -10.52
N ALA A 67 -6.83 6.22 -9.67
CA ALA A 67 -7.96 5.31 -9.85
C ALA A 67 -8.70 5.54 -11.16
N VAL A 68 -8.89 6.80 -11.57
CA VAL A 68 -9.52 7.17 -12.84
C VAL A 68 -8.70 6.67 -14.04
N PHE A 69 -7.38 6.87 -14.05
CA PHE A 69 -6.53 6.35 -15.12
C PHE A 69 -6.61 4.82 -15.22
N VAL A 70 -6.58 4.12 -14.09
CA VAL A 70 -6.65 2.66 -14.06
C VAL A 70 -8.02 2.15 -14.52
N CYS A 71 -9.11 2.67 -13.95
CA CYS A 71 -10.46 2.23 -14.27
C CYS A 71 -10.81 2.48 -15.74
N ARG A 72 -10.44 3.65 -16.28
CA ARG A 72 -10.70 3.98 -17.68
C ARG A 72 -10.07 2.98 -18.65
N GLU A 73 -8.82 2.59 -18.42
CA GLU A 73 -8.11 1.66 -19.31
C GLU A 73 -8.69 0.23 -19.23
N LEU A 74 -9.15 -0.16 -18.04
CA LEU A 74 -9.81 -1.45 -17.78
C LEU A 74 -11.30 -1.46 -18.16
N GLY A 75 -11.84 -0.36 -18.69
CA GLY A 75 -13.26 -0.26 -19.09
C GLY A 75 -14.24 -0.17 -17.91
N PHE A 76 -13.78 0.17 -16.71
CA PHE A 76 -14.62 0.41 -15.54
C PHE A 76 -15.03 1.89 -15.49
N SER A 77 -16.33 2.18 -15.39
CA SER A 77 -16.83 3.57 -15.37
C SER A 77 -16.27 4.36 -14.18
N GLU A 78 -15.77 5.55 -14.45
CA GLU A 78 -15.27 6.50 -13.45
C GLU A 78 -16.35 6.89 -12.44
N GLU A 79 -17.62 6.95 -12.84
CA GLU A 79 -18.74 7.30 -11.95
C GLU A 79 -18.97 6.24 -10.87
N LYS A 80 -18.52 5.00 -11.12
CA LYS A 80 -18.64 3.88 -10.18
C LYS A 80 -17.50 3.82 -9.17
N ILE A 81 -16.50 4.69 -9.27
CA ILE A 81 -15.42 4.79 -8.27
C ILE A 81 -15.99 5.43 -7.01
N GLN A 82 -16.00 4.66 -5.92
CA GLN A 82 -16.52 5.09 -4.63
C GLN A 82 -15.43 5.76 -3.80
N SER A 83 -15.67 6.99 -3.35
CA SER A 83 -14.77 7.68 -2.43
C SER A 83 -14.96 7.16 -1.00
N SER A 84 -13.88 6.94 -0.26
CA SER A 84 -13.94 6.52 1.14
C SER A 84 -12.81 7.13 1.97
N ASP A 85 -13.17 7.81 3.06
CA ASP A 85 -12.22 8.39 4.01
C ASP A 85 -11.40 7.33 4.76
N ALA A 86 -11.93 6.11 4.86
CA ALA A 86 -11.22 4.99 5.45
C ALA A 86 -9.96 4.60 4.64
N LEU A 87 -9.83 5.07 3.39
CA LEU A 87 -8.68 4.86 2.52
C LEU A 87 -7.70 6.05 2.51
N LEU A 88 -7.93 7.08 3.33
CA LEU A 88 -6.96 8.16 3.48
C LEU A 88 -5.60 7.64 3.96
N GLU A 89 -4.54 8.32 3.55
CA GLU A 89 -3.22 8.12 4.14
C GLU A 89 -3.25 8.37 5.66
N MET A 90 -2.28 7.81 6.37
CA MET A 90 -2.10 8.09 7.80
C MET A 90 -1.91 9.60 8.00
N SER A 91 -2.73 10.20 8.86
CA SER A 91 -2.56 11.62 9.22
C SER A 91 -1.25 11.80 9.98
N GLN A 92 -0.39 12.70 9.51
CA GLN A 92 0.77 13.15 10.29
C GLN A 92 0.42 14.38 11.15
N GLY A 93 -0.84 14.83 11.13
CA GLY A 93 -1.33 15.92 11.95
C GLY A 93 -0.54 17.21 11.73
N GLN A 94 -0.10 17.83 12.81
CA GLN A 94 0.66 19.08 12.78
C GLN A 94 2.05 18.94 12.13
N TRP A 95 2.52 17.72 11.87
CA TRP A 95 3.81 17.53 11.21
C TRP A 95 3.72 17.65 9.69
N GLU A 96 2.53 17.52 9.08
CA GLU A 96 2.36 17.58 7.63
C GLU A 96 2.94 18.87 7.04
N GLY A 97 3.82 18.74 6.04
CA GLY A 97 4.50 19.87 5.42
C GLY A 97 5.67 20.46 6.22
N CYS A 98 5.95 19.99 7.44
CA CYS A 98 7.16 20.37 8.18
C CYS A 98 8.41 19.69 7.62
N LEU A 99 9.58 20.28 7.85
CA LEU A 99 10.85 19.65 7.52
C LEU A 99 11.07 18.38 8.34
N ARG A 100 11.32 17.26 7.67
CA ARG A 100 11.62 15.97 8.29
C ARG A 100 12.82 16.06 9.23
N SER A 101 13.84 16.85 8.87
CA SER A 101 15.03 17.05 9.69
C SER A 101 14.75 17.75 11.01
N ALA A 102 13.68 18.55 11.10
CA ALA A 102 13.26 19.21 12.33
C ALA A 102 12.40 18.29 13.21
N ILE A 103 11.67 17.35 12.59
CA ILE A 103 10.77 16.44 13.28
C ILE A 103 11.52 15.17 13.74
N TYR A 104 12.13 14.43 12.82
CA TYR A 104 12.69 13.10 13.10
C TYR A 104 14.12 13.16 13.66
N THR A 105 14.27 13.67 14.89
CA THR A 105 15.54 13.55 15.63
C THR A 105 15.79 12.10 16.06
N PRO A 106 17.05 11.70 16.34
CA PRO A 106 17.35 10.33 16.80
C PRO A 106 16.53 9.90 18.03
N GLU A 107 16.32 10.81 18.97
CA GLU A 107 15.54 10.57 20.19
C GLU A 107 14.06 10.34 19.86
N LEU A 108 13.48 11.17 18.99
CA LEU A 108 12.09 11.01 18.58
C LEU A 108 11.89 9.72 17.77
N VAL A 109 12.83 9.38 16.88
CA VAL A 109 12.78 8.12 16.14
C VAL A 109 12.82 6.92 17.09
N SER A 110 13.70 6.94 18.10
CA SER A 110 13.75 5.90 19.13
C SER A 110 12.44 5.81 19.94
N LEU A 111 11.81 6.96 20.23
CA LEU A 111 10.52 6.99 20.91
C LEU A 111 9.42 6.36 20.03
N ILE A 112 9.35 6.76 18.74
CA ILE A 112 8.41 6.19 17.79
C ILE A 112 8.58 4.67 17.75
N ASP A 113 9.80 4.18 17.50
CA ASP A 113 10.09 2.74 17.37
C ASP A 113 9.71 1.93 18.61
N SER A 114 9.91 2.49 19.81
CA SER A 114 9.56 1.83 21.07
C SER A 114 8.07 1.90 21.43
N THR A 115 7.29 2.75 20.75
CA THR A 115 5.86 2.96 21.03
C THR A 115 4.95 2.54 19.88
N LEU A 116 5.49 2.02 18.77
CA LEU A 116 4.68 1.41 17.71
C LEU A 116 3.88 0.21 18.25
N PRO A 117 2.63 0.00 17.77
CA PRO A 117 1.94 0.76 16.72
C PRO A 117 1.16 1.99 17.24
N ASP A 118 1.32 2.34 18.52
CA ASP A 118 0.47 3.27 19.26
C ASP A 118 0.94 4.73 19.21
N PHE A 119 2.18 4.99 18.78
CA PHE A 119 2.68 6.35 18.55
C PHE A 119 1.73 7.13 17.62
N SER A 120 1.36 8.34 18.02
CA SER A 120 0.64 9.30 17.17
C SER A 120 1.38 10.64 17.17
N PRO A 121 1.59 11.27 16.00
CA PRO A 121 2.02 12.65 15.97
C PRO A 121 0.92 13.58 16.52
N PRO A 122 1.23 14.81 16.95
CA PRO A 122 0.24 15.76 17.44
C PRO A 122 -0.87 16.00 16.43
N LEU A 123 -2.12 15.75 16.83
CA LEU A 123 -3.31 15.80 15.96
C LEU A 123 -3.26 14.85 14.74
N GLY A 124 -2.41 13.83 14.78
CA GLY A 124 -2.31 12.81 13.75
C GLY A 124 -2.98 11.50 14.14
N GLU A 125 -2.64 10.44 13.41
CA GLU A 125 -3.09 9.07 13.68
C GLU A 125 -1.94 8.19 14.15
N SER A 126 -2.23 7.12 14.90
CA SER A 126 -1.33 5.99 15.09
C SER A 126 -1.50 4.91 14.03
N LEU A 127 -0.53 4.00 13.91
CA LEU A 127 -0.68 2.83 13.04
C LEU A 127 -1.87 1.97 13.49
N ARG A 128 -2.12 1.86 14.80
CA ARG A 128 -3.29 1.12 15.32
C ARG A 128 -4.61 1.75 14.88
N GLN A 129 -4.71 3.07 14.86
CA GLN A 129 -5.92 3.75 14.38
C GLN A 129 -6.14 3.54 12.88
N VAL A 130 -5.07 3.59 12.08
CA VAL A 130 -5.11 3.29 10.64
C VAL A 130 -5.54 1.84 10.40
N GLU A 131 -4.97 0.90 11.15
CA GLU A 131 -5.33 -0.52 11.09
C GLU A 131 -6.81 -0.72 11.41
N PHE A 132 -7.31 -0.14 12.49
CA PHE A 132 -8.71 -0.28 12.89
C PHE A 132 -9.68 0.19 11.79
N ARG A 133 -9.49 1.41 11.24
CA ARG A 133 -10.36 1.91 10.18
C ARG A 133 -10.27 1.09 8.89
N MET A 134 -9.09 0.53 8.57
CA MET A 134 -8.91 -0.31 7.39
C MET A 134 -9.60 -1.67 7.57
N ILE A 135 -9.46 -2.30 8.75
CA ILE A 135 -10.16 -3.55 9.07
C ILE A 135 -11.67 -3.34 9.03
N GLU A 136 -12.16 -2.23 9.59
CA GLU A 136 -13.58 -1.88 9.54
C GLU A 136 -14.06 -1.71 8.09
N PHE A 137 -13.31 -0.97 7.26
CA PHE A 137 -13.62 -0.79 5.85
C PHE A 137 -13.69 -2.12 5.09
N LEU A 138 -12.67 -2.98 5.23
CA LEU A 138 -12.63 -4.29 4.58
C LEU A 138 -13.78 -5.18 5.06
N SER A 139 -14.04 -5.21 6.36
CA SER A 139 -15.06 -6.06 6.97
C SER A 139 -16.47 -5.66 6.56
N LYS A 140 -16.80 -4.36 6.62
CA LYS A 140 -18.13 -3.84 6.31
C LYS A 140 -18.38 -3.70 4.82
N THR A 141 -17.39 -3.24 4.06
CA THR A 141 -17.58 -2.85 2.65
C THR A 141 -17.26 -4.00 1.70
N ILE A 142 -16.12 -4.68 1.92
CA ILE A 142 -15.63 -5.70 0.98
C ILE A 142 -16.21 -7.07 1.34
N LEU A 143 -16.10 -7.49 2.60
CA LEU A 143 -16.58 -8.78 3.09
C LEU A 143 -18.06 -8.78 3.47
N ARG A 144 -18.66 -7.58 3.69
CA ARG A 144 -20.07 -7.40 4.11
C ARG A 144 -20.44 -8.25 5.34
N LEU A 145 -19.55 -8.28 6.32
CA LEU A 145 -19.78 -9.03 7.56
C LEU A 145 -20.95 -8.41 8.34
N PRO A 146 -21.86 -9.22 8.91
CA PRO A 146 -22.94 -8.74 9.77
C PRO A 146 -22.40 -7.95 10.96
N GLU A 147 -23.05 -6.84 11.32
CA GLU A 147 -22.64 -5.99 12.45
C GLU A 147 -22.48 -6.76 13.76
N LYS A 148 -23.30 -7.80 13.98
CA LYS A 148 -23.23 -8.67 15.16
C LYS A 148 -21.89 -9.41 15.32
N LEU A 149 -21.13 -9.59 14.24
CA LEU A 149 -19.79 -10.20 14.27
C LEU A 149 -18.67 -9.16 14.45
N LEU A 150 -18.97 -7.88 14.25
CA LEU A 150 -18.00 -6.77 14.39
C LEU A 150 -18.08 -6.13 15.78
N SER A 151 -19.23 -6.22 16.45
CA SER A 151 -19.47 -5.70 17.80
C SER A 151 -18.96 -6.60 18.93
N GLY A 152 -17.89 -7.37 18.72
CA GLY A 152 -17.23 -8.07 19.84
C GLY A 152 -16.83 -7.03 20.89
N ASP A 153 -17.45 -7.08 22.07
CA ASP A 153 -17.39 -6.06 23.13
C ASP A 153 -16.00 -5.43 23.30
N HIS A 154 -15.77 -4.30 22.64
CA HIS A 154 -14.63 -3.42 22.87
C HIS A 154 -15.01 -2.30 23.85
N SER A 155 -15.82 -2.63 24.86
CA SER A 155 -16.00 -1.73 25.99
C SER A 155 -14.77 -1.82 26.89
N VAL A 156 -13.74 -1.04 26.54
CA VAL A 156 -12.71 -0.65 27.50
C VAL A 156 -13.35 0.34 28.47
N HIS A 157 -14.12 -0.18 29.43
CA HIS A 157 -14.47 0.55 30.63
C HIS A 157 -13.18 0.80 31.41
N PHE A 158 -12.65 2.02 31.31
CA PHE A 158 -11.76 2.55 32.35
C PHE A 158 -12.60 2.80 33.59
N GLU A 159 -12.77 1.78 34.44
CA GLU A 159 -13.15 2.02 35.83
C GLU A 159 -11.91 2.54 36.59
N ASP A 160 -11.93 3.84 36.86
CA ASP A 160 -11.09 4.47 37.87
C ASP A 160 -11.58 4.04 39.26
N LYS A 161 -10.90 3.07 39.88
CA LYS A 161 -11.06 2.75 41.31
C LYS A 161 -9.70 2.54 41.96
N GLY A 162 -9.47 3.35 42.98
CA GLY A 162 -8.21 3.49 43.69
C GLY A 162 -7.81 2.33 44.60
N LEU A 163 -6.53 2.36 44.94
CA LEU A 163 -5.83 1.84 46.13
C LEU A 163 -6.57 0.81 47.01
N SER A 164 -6.12 -0.47 46.98
CA SER A 164 -5.76 -1.24 48.18
C SER A 164 -5.10 -2.62 47.86
N ARG A 165 -3.79 -2.69 48.09
CA ARG A 165 -3.01 -3.70 48.86
C ARG A 165 -3.54 -5.17 49.04
N HIS A 166 -2.66 -6.13 48.67
CA HIS A 166 -2.32 -7.46 49.27
C HIS A 166 -2.62 -8.79 48.51
N ASN A 167 -1.51 -9.55 48.32
CA ASN A 167 -1.26 -11.01 48.32
C ASN A 167 -1.88 -12.00 47.30
N SER A 168 -0.99 -12.48 46.43
CA SER A 168 -0.54 -13.88 46.22
C SER A 168 -1.48 -15.03 45.77
N THR A 169 -0.94 -15.75 44.77
CA THR A 169 -1.06 -17.18 44.38
C THR A 169 -2.00 -17.61 43.24
N ASN A 170 -1.33 -18.06 42.17
CA ASN A 170 -1.61 -19.09 41.16
C ASN A 170 -3.06 -19.49 40.79
N SER A 171 -3.35 -19.39 39.50
CA SER A 171 -4.11 -20.40 38.76
C SER A 171 -3.96 -20.15 37.26
N VAL A 172 -3.17 -20.99 36.59
CA VAL A 172 -3.19 -21.16 35.12
C VAL A 172 -4.57 -21.69 34.73
N GLN A 173 -5.32 -20.91 33.95
CA GLN A 173 -6.40 -21.43 33.13
C GLN A 173 -6.23 -20.92 31.71
N ASP A 174 -5.79 -21.87 30.89
CA ASP A 174 -5.88 -21.93 29.45
C ASP A 174 -7.32 -21.63 29.02
N ARG A 175 -7.54 -20.49 28.37
CA ARG A 175 -8.80 -20.17 27.68
C ARG A 175 -8.49 -19.44 26.38
N ASP A 176 -9.16 -19.92 25.34
CA ASP A 176 -9.13 -19.46 23.96
C ASP A 176 -8.95 -17.95 23.83
N GLY A 177 -7.90 -17.56 23.11
CA GLY A 177 -7.60 -16.16 22.81
C GLY A 177 -8.73 -15.49 22.01
N PRO A 178 -8.87 -14.15 22.11
CA PRO A 178 -9.93 -13.41 21.45
C PRO A 178 -9.94 -13.69 19.94
N GLN A 179 -11.12 -13.73 19.33
CA GLN A 179 -11.34 -14.13 17.93
C GLN A 179 -10.47 -13.38 16.90
N TRP A 180 -10.02 -12.15 17.21
CA TRP A 180 -9.04 -11.41 16.41
C TRP A 180 -7.72 -12.17 16.21
N ASP A 181 -7.35 -13.05 17.14
CA ASP A 181 -6.17 -13.90 17.07
C ASP A 181 -6.23 -14.90 15.90
N LEU A 182 -7.44 -15.30 15.44
CA LEU A 182 -7.59 -16.09 14.22
C LEU A 182 -7.31 -15.27 12.95
N VAL A 183 -7.77 -14.02 12.90
CA VAL A 183 -7.47 -13.08 11.79
C VAL A 183 -5.98 -12.71 11.78
N TYR A 184 -5.39 -12.58 12.97
CA TYR A 184 -3.97 -12.31 13.18
C TYR A 184 -3.08 -13.52 12.86
N ARG A 185 -3.53 -14.75 13.15
CA ARG A 185 -2.80 -15.99 12.79
C ARG A 185 -2.86 -16.30 11.30
N LEU A 186 -3.97 -16.02 10.63
CA LEU A 186 -4.08 -16.19 9.18
C LEU A 186 -3.21 -15.19 8.39
N SER A 187 -2.94 -14.01 8.97
CA SER A 187 -2.10 -12.96 8.35
C SER A 187 -0.60 -13.09 8.68
N ARG A 188 -0.20 -13.94 9.64
CA ARG A 188 1.21 -14.15 10.03
C ARG A 188 2.03 -15.07 9.12
N SER A 189 1.39 -15.74 8.17
CA SER A 189 2.10 -16.56 7.17
C SER A 189 2.72 -15.68 6.09
N GLY A 190 3.83 -15.00 6.41
CA GLY A 190 4.78 -14.54 5.40
C GLY A 190 5.27 -13.10 5.51
N MET A 191 5.88 -12.68 6.62
CA MET A 191 6.77 -11.51 6.61
C MET A 191 8.01 -11.72 7.49
N GLN A 192 8.95 -12.55 7.02
CA GLN A 192 10.33 -12.48 7.51
C GLN A 192 11.06 -11.35 6.79
N ARG A 193 11.40 -10.29 7.53
CA ARG A 193 12.14 -9.12 7.02
C ARG A 193 13.58 -9.51 6.72
N LYS A 194 13.97 -9.55 5.44
CA LYS A 194 15.37 -9.43 5.02
C LYS A 194 15.62 -8.01 4.50
N LYS A 195 16.62 -7.34 5.08
CA LYS A 195 17.14 -6.06 4.59
C LYS A 195 17.80 -6.30 3.22
N SER A 196 17.35 -5.59 2.19
CA SER A 196 18.16 -5.37 0.98
C SER A 196 17.60 -4.21 0.16
N GLY A 197 18.44 -3.20 -0.08
CA GLY A 197 18.21 -2.23 -1.14
C GLY A 197 18.45 -2.85 -2.52
N LYS A 198 17.84 -2.22 -3.52
CA LYS A 198 17.80 -2.53 -4.96
C LYS A 198 16.52 -3.24 -5.39
N SER A 199 15.67 -2.42 -6.00
CA SER A 199 14.61 -2.80 -6.91
C SER A 199 15.10 -3.88 -7.88
N ARG A 200 14.46 -5.04 -7.85
CA ARG A 200 14.56 -6.05 -8.90
C ARG A 200 13.29 -6.90 -8.89
N LEU A 201 12.44 -6.69 -9.89
CA LEU A 201 11.35 -7.58 -10.24
C LEU A 201 11.93 -8.98 -10.48
N GLN A 202 11.43 -10.00 -9.79
CA GLN A 202 11.65 -11.41 -10.13
C GLN A 202 10.31 -12.12 -10.10
N PHE A 203 9.89 -12.64 -11.25
CA PHE A 203 8.88 -13.70 -11.34
C PHE A 203 9.61 -15.04 -11.37
N MET A 204 9.07 -16.02 -10.64
CA MET A 204 9.50 -17.40 -10.68
C MET A 204 8.30 -18.27 -11.02
N SER A 205 8.35 -18.94 -12.16
CA SER A 205 7.64 -20.19 -12.42
C SER A 205 8.51 -21.07 -13.32
N THR A 206 8.55 -22.33 -12.93
CA THR A 206 9.32 -23.48 -13.44
C THR A 206 8.87 -23.96 -14.82
N GLY A 207 9.77 -24.66 -15.53
CA GLY A 207 9.38 -25.61 -16.57
C GLY A 207 10.46 -25.82 -17.62
N ASP A 208 11.15 -26.96 -17.53
CA ASP A 208 12.14 -27.47 -18.46
C ASP A 208 11.64 -27.50 -19.92
N HIS A 209 12.53 -27.17 -20.85
CA HIS A 209 12.66 -27.90 -22.12
C HIS A 209 14.04 -27.64 -22.73
N GLU A 210 14.87 -28.67 -22.70
CA GLU A 210 16.03 -28.87 -23.57
C GLU A 210 15.58 -28.83 -25.03
N ILE A 211 16.22 -28.00 -25.86
CA ILE A 211 16.59 -28.34 -27.24
C ILE A 211 17.91 -27.61 -27.55
N GLU A 212 18.99 -28.39 -27.58
CA GLU A 212 20.21 -28.07 -28.32
C GLU A 212 19.87 -28.08 -29.82
N GLU A 213 20.27 -27.07 -30.59
CA GLU A 213 20.74 -27.26 -31.98
C GLU A 213 21.70 -26.12 -32.35
N GLU A 214 22.99 -26.44 -32.32
CA GLU A 214 24.07 -25.76 -33.01
C GLU A 214 24.06 -26.23 -34.46
N PHE A 215 24.01 -25.33 -35.46
CA PHE A 215 24.76 -25.53 -36.71
C PHE A 215 24.98 -24.22 -37.49
N SER A 216 26.27 -23.98 -37.74
CA SER A 216 26.87 -23.00 -38.63
C SER A 216 26.50 -23.25 -40.10
N SER A 217 26.27 -22.17 -40.87
CA SER A 217 27.08 -21.79 -42.05
C SER A 217 26.29 -20.95 -43.06
N ALA A 218 26.83 -19.79 -43.44
CA ALA A 218 26.95 -19.32 -44.84
C ALA A 218 27.39 -17.84 -44.85
N GLU A 219 28.64 -17.61 -45.21
CA GLU A 219 29.09 -16.36 -45.82
C GLU A 219 28.32 -16.11 -47.13
N ALA A 220 27.90 -14.86 -47.35
CA ALA A 220 27.85 -14.28 -48.67
C ALA A 220 28.03 -12.76 -48.56
N SER A 221 29.25 -12.35 -48.89
CA SER A 221 29.68 -11.05 -49.39
C SER A 221 28.57 -10.17 -49.99
N GLN A 222 28.54 -8.89 -49.60
CA GLN A 222 28.83 -7.78 -50.52
C GLN A 222 28.92 -6.45 -49.76
N GLY A 223 30.14 -5.92 -49.70
CA GLY A 223 30.42 -4.53 -49.38
C GLY A 223 31.15 -3.89 -50.55
N SER A 224 30.56 -2.86 -51.15
CA SER A 224 31.23 -1.74 -51.84
C SER A 224 30.20 -0.59 -51.87
N LEU A 225 30.23 0.43 -51.01
CA LEU A 225 31.11 1.60 -51.01
C LEU A 225 31.13 2.37 -52.36
N ILE A 226 30.45 3.53 -52.38
CA ILE A 226 30.97 4.91 -52.63
C ILE A 226 29.99 5.78 -53.47
N HIS A 227 29.64 6.95 -52.90
CA HIS A 227 29.39 8.33 -53.44
C HIS A 227 28.79 8.53 -54.86
N GLU A 228 28.12 9.61 -55.26
CA GLU A 228 27.66 10.93 -54.77
C GLU A 228 26.74 11.43 -55.91
N GLU A 229 25.74 12.27 -55.65
CA GLU A 229 25.60 13.51 -56.44
C GLU A 229 24.52 14.43 -55.84
N LYS A 230 24.98 15.64 -55.48
CA LYS A 230 24.15 16.83 -55.31
C LYS A 230 24.20 17.63 -56.62
N SER A 231 23.08 18.28 -56.90
CA SER A 231 22.94 19.54 -57.66
C SER A 231 22.65 19.43 -59.16
N GLN A 232 21.36 19.55 -59.52
CA GLN A 232 20.78 20.75 -60.13
C GLN A 232 19.26 20.75 -59.97
#